data_AF-A0AAJ5JY46-F1
#
_entry.id   AF-A0AAJ5JY46-F1
#
_cell.length_a   1.000
_cell.length_b   1.000
_cell.length_c   1.000
_cell.angle_alpha   90.00
_cell.angle_beta   90.00
_cell.angle_gamma   90.00
#
_symmetry.space_group_name_H-M   'P 1'
#
loop_
_entity.id
_entity.type
_entity.pdbx_description
1 polymer ?
#
loop_
_entity_poly.entity_id
_entity_poly.type
_entity_poly.pdbx_seq_one_letter_code
_entity_poly.pdbx_strand_id
1 'polypeptide(L)' 'MSDPGPAGLSTEALLEAARRAADRLIYVSRDPDVRREAVNAAQAITRLLNALRNSGPPPA' A
#
# COMPACT_ATOMS: atom_id res chain seq x y z
N MET A 1 4.38 25.31 10.68
CA MET A 1 4.15 24.59 11.95
C MET A 1 3.54 23.26 11.57
N SER A 2 4.33 22.18 11.63
CA SER A 2 3.84 20.83 11.38
C SER A 2 2.99 20.41 12.57
N ASP A 3 1.69 20.23 12.35
CA ASP A 3 0.78 19.70 13.36
C ASP A 3 1.24 18.28 13.74
N PRO A 4 1.60 17.99 15.01
CA PRO A 4 1.96 16.65 15.42
C PRO A 4 0.67 15.85 15.65
N GLY A 5 0.02 15.46 14.54
CA GLY A 5 -1.01 14.43 14.56
C GLY A 5 -0.43 13.15 15.20
N PRO A 6 -1.26 12.31 15.85
CA PRO A 6 -0.84 11.30 16.82
C PRO A 6 0.08 10.25 16.19
N ALA A 7 1.40 10.48 16.15
CA ALA A 7 2.45 9.63 15.57
C ALA A 7 1.92 8.69 14.46
N GLY A 8 1.15 9.27 13.53
CA GLY A 8 0.31 8.51 12.63
C GLY A 8 1.21 7.95 11.53
N LEU A 9 1.14 6.64 11.29
CA LEU A 9 1.80 6.02 10.14
C LEU A 9 1.54 6.88 8.89
N SER A 10 2.60 7.23 8.16
CA SER A 10 2.43 7.95 6.90
C SER A 10 1.54 7.14 5.96
N THR A 11 0.78 7.81 5.10
CA THR A 11 -0.06 7.13 4.09
C THR A 11 0.77 6.15 3.26
N GLU A 12 2.03 6.50 2.94
CA GLU A 12 2.97 5.60 2.28
C GLU A 12 3.29 4.35 3.11
N ALA A 13 3.50 4.49 4.42
CA ALA A 13 3.75 3.35 5.30
C ALA A 13 2.53 2.42 5.40
N LEU A 14 1.31 2.98 5.43
CA LEU A 14 0.07 2.21 5.40
C LEU A 14 -0.10 1.45 4.09
N LEU A 15 0.14 2.10 2.96
CA LEU A 15 0.10 1.47 1.64
C LEU A 15 1.16 0.37 1.51
N GLU A 16 2.38 0.61 1.99
CA GLU A 16 3.43 -0.40 2.00
C GLU A 16 3.07 -1.62 2.87
N ALA A 17 2.45 -1.39 4.04
CA ALA A 17 1.93 -2.47 4.88
C ALA A 17 0.81 -3.27 4.19
N ALA A 18 -0.13 -2.58 3.54
CA ALA A 18 -1.20 -3.21 2.77
C ALA A 18 -0.65 -4.05 1.60
N ARG A 19 0.37 -3.55 0.89
CA ARG A 19 1.07 -4.29 -0.17
C ARG A 19 1.66 -5.59 0.34
N ARG A 20 2.37 -5.55 1.49
CA ARG A 20 2.97 -6.74 2.11
C ARG A 20 1.92 -7.75 2.58
N ALA A 21 0.79 -7.28 3.09
CA ALA A 21 -0.32 -8.15 3.47
C ALA A 21 -0.93 -8.85 2.24
N ALA A 22 -1.13 -8.11 1.15
CA ALA A 22 -1.56 -8.68 -0.13
C ALA A 22 -0.54 -9.70 -0.66
N ASP A 23 0.75 -9.36 -0.71
CA ASP A 23 1.81 -10.29 -1.12
C ASP A 23 1.79 -11.58 -0.30
N ARG A 24 1.59 -11.48 1.02
CA ARG A 24 1.49 -12.66 1.89
C ARG A 24 0.30 -13.55 1.50
N LEU A 25 -0.86 -12.98 1.19
CA LEU A 25 -2.07 -13.72 0.79
C LEU A 25 -1.85 -14.55 -0.49
N ILE A 26 -0.99 -14.10 -1.41
CA ILE A 26 -0.62 -14.84 -2.61
C ILE A 26 -0.01 -16.20 -2.24
N TYR A 27 0.82 -16.25 -1.21
CA TYR A 27 1.54 -17.48 -0.81
C TYR A 27 0.78 -18.34 0.20
N VAL A 28 0.01 -17.72 1.10
CA VAL A 28 -0.64 -18.46 2.19
C VAL A 28 -2.05 -18.93 1.86
N SER A 29 -2.72 -18.35 0.86
CA SER A 29 -4.09 -18.73 0.49
C SER A 29 -4.14 -19.98 -0.38
N ARG A 30 -5.00 -20.94 0.00
CA ARG A 30 -5.31 -22.12 -0.80
C ARG A 30 -6.34 -21.84 -1.90
N ASP A 31 -7.14 -20.79 -1.72
CA ASP A 31 -8.17 -20.38 -2.68
C ASP A 31 -7.54 -19.66 -3.89
N PRO A 32 -7.77 -20.14 -5.13
CA PRO A 32 -7.19 -19.54 -6.33
C PRO A 32 -7.71 -18.12 -6.64
N ASP A 33 -8.96 -17.80 -6.30
CA ASP A 33 -9.53 -16.49 -6.53
C ASP A 33 -8.95 -15.48 -5.52
N VAL A 34 -8.77 -15.88 -4.26
CA VAL A 34 -8.06 -15.05 -3.26
C VAL A 34 -6.63 -14.75 -3.70
N ARG A 35 -5.90 -15.73 -4.24
CA ARG A 35 -4.53 -15.48 -4.76
C ARG A 35 -4.55 -14.49 -5.92
N ARG A 36 -5.51 -14.62 -6.84
CA ARG A 36 -5.67 -13.70 -7.98
C ARG A 36 -5.92 -12.27 -7.51
N GLU A 37 -6.87 -12.09 -6.59
CA GLU A 37 -7.18 -10.76 -6.07
C GLU A 37 -6.05 -10.17 -5.22
N ALA A 38 -5.31 -11.00 -4.50
CA ALA A 38 -4.12 -10.58 -3.77
C ALA A 38 -3.01 -10.05 -4.72
N VAL A 39 -2.79 -10.70 -5.86
CA VAL A 39 -1.88 -10.21 -6.92
C VAL A 39 -2.37 -8.87 -7.46
N ASN A 40 -3.67 -8.76 -7.80
CA ASN A 40 -4.26 -7.52 -8.32
C ASN A 40 -4.08 -6.36 -7.34
N ALA A 41 -4.35 -6.61 -6.05
CA ALA A 41 -4.21 -5.62 -4.98
C ALA A 41 -2.76 -5.16 -4.81
N ALA A 42 -1.80 -6.08 -4.74
CA ALA A 42 -0.38 -5.76 -4.62
C ALA A 42 0.11 -4.87 -5.78
N GLN A 43 -0.32 -5.18 -7.01
CA GLN A 43 0.00 -4.39 -8.20
C GLN A 43 -0.65 -3.00 -8.19
N ALA A 44 -1.92 -2.90 -7.79
CA ALA A 44 -2.62 -1.62 -7.66
C ALA A 44 -1.96 -0.71 -6.63
N ILE A 45 -1.61 -1.25 -5.46
CA ILE A 45 -0.95 -0.50 -4.39
C ILE A 45 0.44 -0.03 -4.83
N THR A 46 1.20 -0.88 -5.54
CA THR A 46 2.49 -0.51 -6.11
C THR A 46 2.38 0.67 -7.07
N ARG A 47 1.37 0.66 -7.96
CA ARG A 47 1.12 1.78 -8.89
C ARG A 47 0.77 3.06 -8.14
N LEU A 48 -0.04 2.97 -7.08
CA LEU A 48 -0.39 4.12 -6.25
C LEU A 48 0.82 4.70 -5.50
N LEU A 49 1.65 3.85 -4.89
CA LEU A 49 2.90 4.27 -4.24
C LEU A 49 3.83 4.99 -5.22
N ASN A 50 3.95 4.47 -6.45
CA ASN A 50 4.76 5.13 -7.48
C ASN A 50 4.16 6.48 -7.90
N ALA A 51 2.83 6.57 -8.03
CA ALA A 51 2.16 7.84 -8.33
C ALA A 51 2.38 8.88 -7.23
N LEU A 52 2.29 8.48 -5.95
CA LEU A 52 2.56 9.35 -4.80
C LEU A 52 4.00 9.86 -4.77
N ARG A 53 4.97 8.98 -5.02
CA ARG A 53 6.39 9.36 -5.09
C ARG A 53 6.66 10.33 -6.25
N ASN A 54 5.95 10.18 -7.35
CA ASN A 54 6.09 11.01 -8.53
C ASN A 54 5.31 12.33 -8.45
N SER A 55 4.28 12.43 -7.62
CA SER A 55 3.48 13.66 -7.47
C SER A 55 4.20 14.76 -6.68
N GLY A 56 5.37 14.48 -6.11
CA GLY A 56 6.07 15.39 -5.22
C GLY A 56 5.37 15.53 -3.85
N PRO A 57 5.95 16.28 -2.91
CA PRO A 57 5.27 16.59 -1.65
C PRO A 57 3.94 17.31 -1.95
N PRO A 58 2.86 17.02 -1.20
CA PRO A 58 1.60 17.72 -1.38
C PRO A 58 1.84 19.24 -1.28
N PRO A 59 1.08 20.07 -2.03
CA PRO A 59 1.18 21.51 -1.90
C PRO A 59 1.00 21.89 -0.42
N ALA A 60 1.90 22.77 0.05
CA ALA A 60 1.96 23.25 1.42
C ALA A 60 0.69 23.98 1.87
#